data_AF-A0A1H4QU81-F1
#
_entry.id   AF-A0A1H4QU81-F1
#
_cell.length_a   1.000
_cell.length_b   1.000
_cell.length_c   1.000
_cell.angle_alpha   90.00
_cell.angle_beta   90.00
_cell.angle_gamma   90.00
#
_symmetry.space_group_name_H-M   'P 1'
#
loop_
_entity.id
_entity.type
_entity.pdbx_description
1 polymer ?
#
loop_
_entity_poly.entity_id
_entity_poly.type
_entity_poly.pdbx_seq_one_letter_code
_entity_poly.pdbx_strand_id
1 'polypeptide(L)'
;MEFPKALLAPARVGLAAAGLGLAAAETSVGLARDAVSMAADKIDPGSGGGTRHENLITAAQRVPHIVHRVSDLLSDDGAIHRVVGPGGAADRVADLFDEGGPVDRVIRPDGPLDRATREGGIVDAFTAEDGVVQKLAEVTEAMNKLTPTIAAMGQRLGDIENVVGAANTVAEPVTDLLSSLPKFALRTASEVAKAAQPRQPRPARVTAAPSVAVPPAVVAPAVAPPAVVVVPVIDAETTEADATDGRAEPAAPEPRGDDGAAPAQS
;
A
#
# COMPACT_ATOMS: atom_id res chain seq x y z
N MET A 1 -74.05 5.11 -40.74
CA MET A 1 -72.75 4.49 -40.42
C MET A 1 -72.67 4.36 -38.90
N GLU A 2 -72.92 3.16 -38.36
CA GLU A 2 -72.78 2.88 -36.92
C GLU A 2 -71.43 2.19 -36.66
N PHE A 3 -70.61 2.77 -35.79
CA PHE A 3 -69.34 2.15 -35.36
C PHE A 3 -69.62 1.04 -34.33
N PRO A 4 -69.06 -0.17 -34.48
CA PRO A 4 -69.35 -1.29 -33.60
C PRO A 4 -68.70 -1.09 -32.21
N LYS A 5 -69.54 -1.04 -31.17
CA LYS A 5 -69.21 -0.85 -29.74
C LYS A 5 -68.29 -1.94 -29.14
N ALA A 6 -67.96 -2.99 -29.89
CA ALA A 6 -67.16 -4.12 -29.43
C ALA A 6 -65.64 -3.85 -29.37
N LEU A 7 -65.12 -2.88 -30.14
CA LEU A 7 -63.67 -2.59 -30.17
C LEU A 7 -63.17 -1.74 -28.99
N LEU A 8 -64.05 -1.17 -28.19
CA LEU A 8 -63.69 -0.18 -27.16
C LEU A 8 -63.48 -0.78 -25.76
N ALA A 9 -63.76 -2.07 -25.56
CA ALA A 9 -63.66 -2.73 -24.25
C ALA A 9 -62.21 -2.95 -23.77
N PRO A 10 -61.26 -3.43 -24.60
CA PRO A 10 -59.87 -3.67 -24.15
C PRO A 10 -59.12 -2.36 -23.83
N ALA A 11 -59.38 -1.31 -24.60
CA ALA A 11 -58.75 0.00 -24.42
C ALA A 11 -59.08 0.62 -23.05
N ARG A 12 -60.29 0.39 -22.52
CA ARG A 12 -60.71 0.90 -21.19
C ARG A 12 -60.03 0.17 -20.03
N VAL A 13 -59.76 -1.12 -20.19
CA VAL A 13 -59.05 -1.92 -19.17
C VAL A 13 -57.58 -1.54 -19.10
N GLY A 14 -56.93 -1.32 -20.25
CA GLY A 14 -55.55 -0.83 -20.31
C GLY A 14 -55.37 0.58 -19.72
N LEU A 15 -56.32 1.49 -19.98
CA LEU A 15 -56.30 2.85 -19.44
C LEU A 15 -56.46 2.87 -17.90
N ALA A 16 -57.29 1.98 -17.34
CA ALA A 16 -57.48 1.88 -15.90
C ALA A 16 -56.23 1.34 -15.18
N ALA A 17 -55.55 0.35 -15.76
CA ALA A 17 -54.28 -0.17 -15.22
C ALA A 17 -53.14 0.85 -15.28
N ALA A 18 -53.06 1.62 -16.37
CA ALA A 18 -52.11 2.73 -16.48
C ALA A 18 -52.40 3.84 -15.45
N GLY A 19 -53.67 4.14 -15.19
CA GLY A 19 -54.09 5.11 -14.17
C GLY A 19 -53.67 4.73 -12.74
N LEU A 20 -53.70 3.44 -12.41
CA LEU A 20 -53.24 2.96 -11.09
C LEU A 20 -51.71 3.06 -10.94
N GLY A 21 -50.95 2.79 -12.00
CA GLY A 21 -49.49 2.98 -12.00
C GLY A 21 -49.09 4.45 -11.88
N LEU A 22 -49.81 5.34 -12.57
CA LEU A 22 -49.59 6.79 -12.49
C LEU A 22 -49.89 7.32 -11.08
N ALA A 23 -50.97 6.86 -10.43
CA ALA A 23 -51.29 7.24 -9.06
C ALA A 23 -50.19 6.82 -8.07
N ALA A 24 -49.62 5.61 -8.23
CA ALA A 24 -48.49 5.16 -7.41
C ALA A 24 -47.23 6.03 -7.65
N ALA A 25 -46.95 6.42 -8.90
CA ALA A 25 -45.85 7.33 -9.21
C ALA A 25 -46.06 8.75 -8.66
N GLU A 26 -47.29 9.25 -8.67
CA GLU A 26 -47.61 10.54 -8.06
C GLU A 26 -47.39 10.54 -6.53
N THR A 27 -47.72 9.42 -5.87
CA THR A 27 -47.45 9.28 -4.43
C THR A 27 -45.95 9.24 -4.11
N SER A 28 -45.12 8.60 -4.95
CA SER A 28 -43.67 8.58 -4.74
C SER A 28 -43.03 9.94 -5.01
N VAL A 29 -43.50 10.68 -6.01
CA VAL A 29 -43.06 12.05 -6.29
C VAL A 29 -43.46 13.01 -5.16
N GLY A 30 -44.67 12.85 -4.59
CA GLY A 30 -45.11 13.60 -3.42
C GLY A 30 -44.18 13.40 -2.22
N LEU A 31 -43.87 12.15 -1.90
CA LEU A 31 -42.95 11.80 -0.80
C LEU A 31 -41.53 12.32 -1.04
N ALA A 32 -41.03 12.24 -2.28
CA ALA A 32 -39.72 12.79 -2.63
C ALA A 32 -39.68 14.31 -2.48
N ARG A 33 -40.76 15.00 -2.88
CA ARG A 33 -40.87 16.46 -2.76
C ARG A 33 -40.96 16.91 -1.30
N ASP A 34 -41.68 16.16 -0.47
CA ASP A 34 -41.74 16.42 0.98
C ASP A 34 -40.39 16.21 1.65
N ALA A 35 -39.66 15.15 1.30
CA ALA A 35 -38.31 14.90 1.80
C ALA A 35 -37.33 16.01 1.39
N VAL A 36 -37.39 16.47 0.14
CA VAL A 36 -36.61 17.62 -0.35
C VAL A 36 -37.00 18.90 0.37
N SER A 37 -38.29 19.12 0.64
CA SER A 37 -38.76 20.32 1.35
C SER A 37 -38.33 20.32 2.82
N MET A 38 -38.34 19.16 3.50
CA MET A 38 -37.77 19.01 4.84
C MET A 38 -36.25 19.24 4.85
N ALA A 39 -35.52 18.79 3.82
CA ALA A 39 -34.08 19.05 3.71
C ALA A 39 -33.79 20.53 3.44
N ALA A 40 -34.61 21.18 2.60
CA ALA A 40 -34.51 22.60 2.32
C ALA A 40 -34.82 23.47 3.55
N ASP A 41 -35.83 23.10 4.35
CA ASP A 41 -36.19 23.80 5.60
C ASP A 41 -35.07 23.78 6.65
N LYS A 42 -34.28 22.69 6.70
CA LYS A 42 -33.10 22.62 7.58
C LYS A 42 -31.91 23.47 7.11
N ILE A 43 -31.85 23.78 5.82
CA ILE A 43 -30.81 24.63 5.23
C ILE A 43 -31.18 26.11 5.43
N ASP A 44 -32.48 26.44 5.47
CA ASP A 44 -32.99 27.81 5.60
C ASP A 44 -34.28 27.88 6.44
N PRO A 45 -34.19 27.83 7.79
CA PRO A 45 -35.33 27.84 8.69
C PRO A 45 -35.96 29.25 8.74
N GLY A 46 -36.88 29.52 7.82
CA GLY A 46 -37.55 30.82 7.70
C GLY A 46 -38.29 31.05 6.38
N SER A 47 -38.08 30.21 5.36
CA SER A 47 -38.68 30.36 4.02
C SER A 47 -40.06 29.68 3.86
N GLY A 48 -40.67 29.24 4.96
CA GLY A 48 -41.93 28.50 4.97
C GLY A 48 -43.16 29.36 5.27
N GLY A 49 -43.72 30.04 4.26
CA GLY A 49 -45.09 30.58 4.35
C GLY A 49 -45.26 32.00 3.80
N GLY A 50 -45.44 32.10 2.48
CA GLY A 50 -45.66 33.37 1.76
C GLY A 50 -44.97 33.45 0.39
N THR A 51 -44.17 32.43 0.08
CA THR A 51 -42.94 32.60 -0.69
C THR A 51 -43.06 32.30 -2.20
N ARG A 52 -44.25 32.21 -2.80
CA ARG A 52 -44.33 31.94 -4.26
C ARG A 52 -43.91 33.12 -5.13
N HIS A 53 -44.26 34.36 -4.75
CA HIS A 53 -43.89 35.54 -5.54
C HIS A 53 -42.46 36.00 -5.23
N GLU A 54 -42.04 35.92 -3.96
CA GLU A 54 -40.71 36.34 -3.53
C GLU A 54 -39.62 35.35 -3.96
N ASN A 55 -39.89 34.04 -3.88
CA ASN A 55 -38.99 33.04 -4.47
C ASN A 55 -38.93 33.17 -5.99
N LEU A 56 -40.00 33.60 -6.68
CA LEU A 56 -39.94 33.80 -8.12
C LEU A 56 -39.04 34.97 -8.49
N ILE A 57 -39.08 36.08 -7.73
CA ILE A 57 -38.24 37.24 -7.99
C ILE A 57 -36.76 36.88 -7.74
N THR A 58 -36.45 36.23 -6.62
CA THR A 58 -35.08 35.79 -6.32
C THR A 58 -34.59 34.66 -7.25
N ALA A 59 -35.44 33.71 -7.61
CA ALA A 59 -35.10 32.66 -8.56
C ALA A 59 -34.91 33.23 -9.97
N ALA A 60 -35.78 34.15 -10.41
CA ALA A 60 -35.65 34.81 -11.71
C ALA A 60 -34.37 35.63 -11.81
N GLN A 61 -33.91 36.25 -10.71
CA GLN A 61 -32.62 36.93 -10.66
C GLN A 61 -31.41 35.98 -10.76
N ARG A 62 -31.55 34.70 -10.36
CA ARG A 62 -30.49 33.68 -10.50
C ARG A 62 -30.45 33.04 -11.87
N VAL A 63 -31.56 33.02 -12.62
CA VAL A 63 -31.62 32.37 -13.94
C VAL A 63 -30.51 32.85 -14.89
N PRO A 64 -30.23 34.16 -15.05
CA PRO A 64 -29.13 34.62 -15.90
C PRO A 64 -27.76 34.07 -15.49
N HIS A 65 -27.48 34.00 -14.19
CA HIS A 65 -26.22 33.46 -13.68
C HIS A 65 -26.11 31.94 -13.85
N ILE A 66 -27.20 31.21 -13.68
CA ILE A 66 -27.25 29.77 -13.93
C ILE A 66 -27.02 29.51 -15.42
N VAL A 67 -27.71 30.23 -16.29
CA VAL A 67 -27.54 30.11 -17.75
C VAL A 67 -26.11 30.44 -18.15
N HIS A 68 -25.52 31.52 -17.63
CA HIS A 68 -24.14 31.88 -17.93
C HIS A 68 -23.15 30.81 -17.47
N ARG A 69 -23.32 30.25 -16.27
CA ARG A 69 -22.48 29.17 -15.77
C ARG A 69 -22.63 27.88 -16.57
N VAL A 70 -23.85 27.55 -17.00
CA VAL A 70 -24.10 26.40 -17.88
C VAL A 70 -23.43 26.63 -19.23
N SER A 71 -23.53 27.83 -19.80
CA SER A 71 -22.83 28.19 -21.03
C SER A 71 -21.32 28.06 -20.87
N ASP A 72 -20.72 28.57 -19.78
CA ASP A 72 -19.28 28.45 -19.53
C ASP A 72 -18.82 26.99 -19.41
N LEU A 73 -19.65 26.13 -18.81
CA LEU A 73 -19.38 24.69 -18.70
C LEU A 73 -19.44 23.97 -20.06
N LEU A 74 -20.32 24.44 -20.96
CA LEU A 74 -20.54 23.88 -22.29
C LEU A 74 -19.69 24.52 -23.40
N SER A 75 -19.00 25.62 -23.13
CA SER A 75 -18.07 26.25 -24.07
C SER A 75 -16.97 25.27 -24.52
N ASP A 76 -16.32 25.56 -25.65
CA ASP A 76 -15.25 24.73 -26.23
C ASP A 76 -14.02 24.52 -25.31
N ASP A 77 -13.82 25.38 -24.32
CA ASP A 77 -12.81 25.20 -23.26
C ASP A 77 -13.44 24.85 -21.89
N GLY A 78 -14.75 24.59 -21.89
CA GLY A 78 -15.55 24.31 -20.70
C GLY A 78 -15.21 22.96 -20.07
N ALA A 79 -15.53 22.81 -18.78
CA ALA A 79 -15.25 21.58 -18.04
C ALA A 79 -15.94 20.35 -18.68
N ILE A 80 -17.11 20.53 -19.29
CA ILE A 80 -17.82 19.43 -19.97
C ILE A 80 -17.08 19.06 -21.26
N HIS A 81 -16.64 20.05 -22.05
CA HIS A 81 -15.89 19.77 -23.28
C HIS A 81 -14.54 19.09 -23.00
N ARG A 82 -13.83 19.42 -21.91
CA ARG A 82 -12.60 18.69 -21.54
C ARG A 82 -12.84 17.24 -21.10
N VAL A 83 -14.02 16.94 -20.56
CA VAL A 83 -14.36 15.58 -20.13
C VAL A 83 -14.87 14.76 -21.30
N VAL A 84 -15.82 15.28 -22.08
CA VAL A 84 -16.58 14.51 -23.09
C VAL A 84 -16.16 14.85 -24.53
N GLY A 85 -15.45 15.96 -24.73
CA GLY A 85 -14.93 16.35 -26.03
C GLY A 85 -13.77 15.46 -26.49
N PRO A 86 -13.37 15.56 -27.78
CA PRO A 86 -12.37 14.70 -28.38
C PRO A 86 -11.03 14.72 -27.64
N GLY A 87 -10.50 13.55 -27.31
CA GLY A 87 -9.27 13.41 -26.51
C GLY A 87 -9.45 13.81 -25.04
N GLY A 88 -10.71 13.94 -24.59
CA GLY A 88 -11.09 14.26 -23.23
C GLY A 88 -10.84 13.13 -22.23
N ALA A 89 -11.26 13.36 -20.99
CA ALA A 89 -11.13 12.33 -19.95
C ALA A 89 -11.97 11.08 -20.24
N ALA A 90 -13.16 11.24 -20.82
CA ALA A 90 -14.04 10.15 -21.21
C ALA A 90 -13.43 9.31 -22.33
N ASP A 91 -12.86 9.94 -23.37
CA ASP A 91 -12.17 9.24 -24.45
C ASP A 91 -10.98 8.44 -23.94
N ARG A 92 -10.13 9.02 -23.08
CA ARG A 92 -9.01 8.26 -22.48
C ARG A 92 -9.47 7.06 -21.66
N VAL A 93 -10.61 7.18 -20.98
CA VAL A 93 -11.21 6.05 -20.26
C VAL A 93 -11.73 5.03 -21.26
N ALA A 94 -12.39 5.43 -22.34
CA ALA A 94 -12.79 4.52 -23.40
C ALA A 94 -11.58 3.77 -23.99
N ASP A 95 -10.49 4.47 -24.33
CA ASP A 95 -9.24 3.91 -24.85
C ASP A 95 -8.60 2.88 -23.88
N LEU A 96 -8.77 3.07 -22.57
CA LEU A 96 -8.28 2.14 -21.56
C LEU A 96 -9.02 0.79 -21.63
N PHE A 97 -10.33 0.83 -21.91
CA PHE A 97 -11.24 -0.31 -21.98
C PHE A 97 -11.40 -0.89 -23.40
N ASP A 98 -10.89 -0.20 -24.41
CA ASP A 98 -10.88 -0.70 -25.79
C ASP A 98 -10.08 -1.99 -25.93
N GLU A 99 -10.37 -2.73 -27.00
CA GLU A 99 -9.77 -4.03 -27.25
C GLU A 99 -8.27 -3.90 -27.54
N GLY A 100 -7.43 -4.62 -26.78
CA GLY A 100 -5.98 -4.44 -26.78
C GLY A 100 -5.46 -3.26 -25.95
N GLY A 101 -6.38 -2.48 -25.34
CA GLY A 101 -6.09 -1.43 -24.38
C GLY A 101 -5.39 -1.95 -23.11
N PRO A 102 -4.82 -1.07 -22.28
CA PRO A 102 -4.10 -1.47 -21.07
C PRO A 102 -4.95 -2.29 -20.10
N VAL A 103 -6.22 -1.92 -19.91
CA VAL A 103 -7.11 -2.64 -18.98
C VAL A 103 -7.47 -4.00 -19.56
N ASP A 104 -7.84 -4.05 -20.84
CA ASP A 104 -8.12 -5.30 -21.55
C ASP A 104 -6.93 -6.27 -21.48
N ARG A 105 -5.71 -5.80 -21.77
CA ARG A 105 -4.48 -6.63 -21.71
C ARG A 105 -4.20 -7.20 -20.31
N VAL A 106 -4.49 -6.43 -19.27
CA VAL A 106 -4.25 -6.85 -17.88
C VAL A 106 -5.27 -7.89 -17.45
N ILE A 107 -6.54 -7.72 -17.83
CA ILE A 107 -7.68 -8.56 -17.42
C ILE A 107 -7.85 -9.80 -18.31
N ARG A 108 -7.34 -9.79 -19.54
CA ARG A 108 -7.43 -10.90 -20.50
C ARG A 108 -7.00 -12.23 -19.88
N PRO A 109 -7.58 -13.37 -20.32
CA PRO A 109 -7.13 -14.70 -19.91
C PRO A 109 -5.62 -14.89 -20.07
N ASP A 110 -5.00 -15.51 -19.06
CA ASP A 110 -3.54 -15.64 -18.93
C ASP A 110 -2.78 -14.31 -18.88
N GLY A 111 -3.48 -13.21 -18.64
CA GLY A 111 -2.95 -11.88 -18.43
C GLY A 111 -2.19 -11.75 -17.09
N PRO A 112 -1.49 -10.63 -16.88
CA PRO A 112 -0.80 -10.37 -15.61
C PRO A 112 -1.70 -10.48 -14.38
N LEU A 113 -2.93 -9.97 -14.46
CA LEU A 113 -3.87 -10.04 -13.34
C LEU A 113 -4.29 -11.48 -13.09
N ASP A 114 -4.74 -12.18 -14.15
CA ASP A 114 -5.16 -13.58 -14.06
C ASP A 114 -4.06 -14.47 -13.47
N ARG A 115 -2.81 -14.33 -13.92
CA ARG A 115 -1.66 -15.08 -13.35
C ARG A 115 -1.33 -14.69 -11.91
N ALA A 116 -1.51 -13.43 -11.54
CA ALA A 116 -1.27 -12.98 -10.18
C ALA A 116 -2.34 -13.50 -9.22
N THR A 117 -3.60 -13.60 -9.66
CA THR A 117 -4.75 -14.06 -8.86
C THR A 117 -5.04 -15.56 -8.97
N ARG A 118 -4.39 -16.26 -9.91
CA ARG A 118 -4.50 -17.72 -10.04
C ARG A 118 -3.99 -18.40 -8.77
N GLU A 119 -4.49 -19.61 -8.51
CA GLU A 119 -4.04 -20.46 -7.40
C GLU A 119 -2.53 -20.73 -7.49
N GLY A 120 -1.82 -20.54 -6.38
CA GLY A 120 -0.36 -20.53 -6.34
C GLY A 120 0.31 -19.30 -6.99
N GLY A 121 -0.49 -18.31 -7.40
CA GLY A 121 -0.04 -17.03 -7.93
C GLY A 121 0.51 -16.11 -6.84
N ILE A 122 0.96 -14.92 -7.25
CA ILE A 122 1.59 -13.97 -6.34
C ILE A 122 0.61 -13.52 -5.26
N VAL A 123 -0.63 -13.17 -5.62
CA VAL A 123 -1.65 -12.73 -4.65
C VAL A 123 -1.93 -13.84 -3.65
N ASP A 124 -2.07 -15.08 -4.13
CA ASP A 124 -2.29 -16.24 -3.28
C ASP A 124 -1.11 -16.47 -2.32
N ALA A 125 0.14 -16.37 -2.80
CA ALA A 125 1.32 -16.50 -1.93
C ALA A 125 1.46 -15.38 -0.87
N PHE A 126 0.97 -14.18 -1.17
CA PHE A 126 0.93 -13.08 -0.21
C PHE A 126 -0.19 -13.26 0.82
N THR A 127 -1.35 -13.79 0.40
CA THR A 127 -2.57 -13.91 1.23
C THR A 127 -2.74 -15.29 1.88
N ALA A 128 -1.94 -16.29 1.50
CA ALA A 128 -1.96 -17.62 2.08
C ALA A 128 -1.74 -17.61 3.60
N GLU A 129 -2.24 -18.65 4.27
CA GLU A 129 -1.88 -18.94 5.66
C GLU A 129 -0.35 -19.14 5.76
N ASP A 130 0.29 -18.46 6.72
CA ASP A 130 1.76 -18.31 6.81
C ASP A 130 2.44 -17.60 5.61
N GLY A 131 1.65 -16.86 4.84
CA GLY A 131 2.08 -16.04 3.73
C GLY A 131 2.96 -14.87 4.15
N VAL A 132 3.47 -14.14 3.16
CA VAL A 132 4.40 -13.03 3.39
C VAL A 132 3.77 -11.92 4.25
N VAL A 133 2.48 -11.64 4.04
CA VAL A 133 1.75 -10.61 4.82
C VAL A 133 1.65 -11.03 6.29
N GLN A 134 1.32 -12.29 6.56
CA GLN A 134 1.18 -12.81 7.93
C GLN A 134 2.53 -12.76 8.68
N LYS A 135 3.62 -13.16 8.02
CA LYS A 135 4.98 -13.05 8.59
C LYS A 135 5.36 -11.61 8.90
N LEU A 136 5.00 -10.67 8.02
CA LEU A 136 5.28 -9.25 8.24
C LEU A 136 4.45 -8.67 9.40
N ALA A 137 3.20 -9.12 9.55
CA ALA A 137 2.35 -8.79 10.68
C ALA A 137 2.93 -9.35 11.99
N GLU A 138 3.42 -10.59 12.00
CA GLU A 138 4.05 -11.21 13.17
C GLU A 138 5.34 -10.49 13.58
N VAL A 139 6.17 -10.08 12.62
CA VAL A 139 7.37 -9.29 12.90
C VAL A 139 6.97 -7.94 13.48
N THR A 140 5.94 -7.30 12.94
CA THR A 140 5.43 -6.02 13.47
C THR A 140 4.90 -6.18 14.90
N GLU A 141 4.20 -7.27 15.20
CA GLU A 141 3.74 -7.59 16.55
C GLU A 141 4.91 -7.87 17.50
N ALA A 142 5.93 -8.60 17.04
CA ALA A 142 7.15 -8.83 17.81
C ALA A 142 7.88 -7.52 18.12
N MET A 143 7.93 -6.58 17.17
CA MET A 143 8.49 -5.24 17.39
C MET A 143 7.65 -4.43 18.39
N ASN A 144 6.32 -4.44 18.27
CA ASN A 144 5.43 -3.79 19.22
C ASN A 144 5.57 -4.35 20.64
N LYS A 145 5.78 -5.66 20.77
CA LYS A 145 6.02 -6.34 22.06
C LYS A 145 7.40 -6.02 22.65
N LEU A 146 8.37 -5.68 21.81
CA LEU A 146 9.71 -5.31 22.26
C LEU A 146 9.75 -3.87 22.81
N THR A 147 8.92 -2.96 22.30
CA THR A 147 8.80 -1.56 22.78
C THR A 147 8.68 -1.44 24.31
N PRO A 148 7.72 -2.10 25.00
CA PRO A 148 7.63 -2.01 26.47
C PRO A 148 8.81 -2.70 27.17
N THR A 149 9.40 -3.72 26.56
CA THR A 149 10.58 -4.41 27.11
C THR A 149 11.80 -3.49 27.09
N ILE A 150 11.99 -2.72 26.02
CA ILE A 150 13.06 -1.72 25.91
C ILE A 150 12.84 -0.59 26.91
N ALA A 151 11.60 -0.10 27.06
CA ALA A 151 11.27 0.92 28.05
C ALA A 151 11.59 0.46 29.49
N ALA A 152 11.25 -0.78 29.84
CA ALA A 152 11.57 -1.37 31.13
C ALA A 152 13.08 -1.53 31.36
N MET A 153 13.84 -1.83 30.31
CA MET A 153 15.31 -1.91 30.37
C MET A 153 15.94 -0.53 30.60
N GLY A 154 15.42 0.52 29.94
CA GLY A 154 15.84 1.89 30.16
C GLY A 154 15.64 2.36 31.60
N GLN A 155 14.49 2.01 32.19
CA GLN A 155 14.21 2.31 33.61
C GLN A 155 15.21 1.62 34.54
N ARG A 156 15.48 0.32 34.32
CA ARG A 156 16.46 -0.43 35.11
C ARG A 156 17.86 0.15 35.01
N LEU A 157 18.24 0.63 33.83
CA LEU A 157 19.53 1.29 33.63
C LEU A 157 19.62 2.58 34.47
N GLY A 158 18.55 3.38 34.49
CA GLY A 158 18.46 4.56 35.35
C GLY A 158 18.49 4.23 36.84
N ASP A 159 17.82 3.16 37.27
CA ASP A 159 17.84 2.70 38.66
C ASP A 159 19.26 2.27 39.08
N ILE A 160 19.98 1.56 38.22
CA ILE A 160 21.38 1.16 38.47
C ILE A 160 22.27 2.41 38.54
N GLU A 161 22.08 3.38 37.66
CA GLU A 161 22.85 4.63 37.68
C GLU A 161 22.62 5.42 38.97
N ASN A 162 21.38 5.47 39.47
CA ASN A 162 21.05 6.06 40.76
C ASN A 162 21.70 5.31 41.93
N VAL A 163 21.67 3.97 41.91
CA VAL A 163 22.31 3.14 42.94
C VAL A 163 23.83 3.29 42.91
N VAL A 164 24.44 3.34 41.74
CA VAL A 164 25.89 3.54 41.58
C VAL A 164 26.27 4.95 42.02
N GLY A 165 25.49 5.97 41.69
CA GLY A 165 25.68 7.35 42.18
C GLY A 165 25.56 7.46 43.70
N ALA A 166 24.57 6.78 44.29
CA ALA A 166 24.41 6.67 45.74
C ALA A 166 25.56 5.88 46.41
N ALA A 167 26.04 4.81 45.76
CA ALA A 167 27.18 4.04 46.25
C ALA A 167 28.48 4.85 46.18
N ASN A 168 28.68 5.66 45.12
CA ASN A 168 29.86 6.50 44.97
C ASN A 168 29.89 7.68 45.97
N THR A 169 28.72 8.18 46.39
CA THR A 169 28.61 9.19 47.46
C THR A 169 28.87 8.61 48.85
N VAL A 170 28.63 7.31 49.05
CA VAL A 170 28.99 6.60 50.30
C VAL A 170 30.46 6.16 50.31
N ALA A 171 31.11 6.08 49.14
CA ALA A 171 32.49 5.59 49.01
C ALA A 171 33.53 6.48 49.71
N GLU A 172 33.37 7.81 49.70
CA GLU A 172 34.25 8.75 50.43
C GLU A 172 34.18 8.55 51.95
N PRO A 173 33.01 8.62 52.61
CA PRO A 173 32.93 8.46 54.07
C PRO A 173 33.29 7.06 54.57
N VAL A 174 33.04 6.00 53.79
CA VAL A 174 33.48 4.64 54.15
C VAL A 174 35.01 4.49 54.03
N THR A 175 35.63 5.12 53.02
CA THR A 175 37.09 5.16 52.87
C THR A 175 37.76 5.92 54.02
N ASP A 176 37.13 6.98 54.50
CA ASP A 176 37.61 7.78 55.63
C ASP A 176 37.48 7.04 56.97
N LEU A 177 36.36 6.32 57.18
CA LEU A 177 36.20 5.42 58.33
C LEU A 177 37.23 4.27 58.34
N LEU A 178 37.52 3.70 57.18
CA LEU A 178 38.52 2.63 57.03
C LEU A 178 39.93 3.13 57.31
N SER A 179 40.24 4.37 56.92
CA SER A 179 41.54 5.01 57.19
C SER A 179 41.70 5.43 58.66
N SER A 180 40.58 5.65 59.36
CA SER A 180 40.52 6.02 60.78
C SER A 180 40.47 4.81 61.74
N LEU A 181 40.22 3.60 61.24
CA LEU A 181 40.15 2.39 62.07
C LEU A 181 41.52 2.03 62.67
N PRO A 182 41.63 1.83 63.99
CA PRO A 182 42.88 1.45 64.62
C PRO A 182 43.31 0.02 64.21
N LYS A 183 44.63 -0.19 64.06
CA LYS A 183 45.23 -1.43 63.51
C LYS A 183 44.78 -2.73 64.18
N PHE A 184 44.34 -2.68 65.45
CA PHE A 184 43.82 -3.87 66.14
C PHE A 184 42.47 -4.34 65.60
N ALA A 185 41.61 -3.43 65.13
CA ALA A 185 40.29 -3.75 64.58
C ALA A 185 40.38 -4.35 63.16
N LEU A 186 41.33 -3.89 62.35
CA LEU A 186 41.62 -4.49 61.04
C LEU A 186 42.16 -5.93 61.19
N ARG A 187 42.88 -6.20 62.27
CA ARG A 187 43.42 -7.54 62.58
C ARG A 187 42.34 -8.52 62.99
N THR A 188 41.40 -8.12 63.84
CA THR A 188 40.24 -8.96 64.20
C THR A 188 39.34 -9.23 63.00
N ALA A 189 39.08 -8.22 62.15
CA ALA A 189 38.32 -8.42 60.91
C ALA A 189 39.01 -9.38 59.93
N SER A 190 40.35 -9.30 59.80
CA SER A 190 41.14 -10.23 58.99
C SER A 190 41.10 -11.66 59.52
N GLU A 191 41.18 -11.85 60.84
CA GLU A 191 41.05 -13.18 61.46
C GLU A 191 39.64 -13.76 61.29
N VAL A 192 38.59 -12.94 61.38
CA VAL A 192 37.20 -13.37 61.13
C VAL A 192 36.96 -13.70 59.66
N ALA A 193 37.47 -12.88 58.73
CA ALA A 193 37.39 -13.15 57.30
C ALA A 193 38.18 -14.41 56.89
N LYS A 194 39.33 -14.64 57.54
CA LYS A 194 40.14 -15.84 57.39
C LYS A 194 39.48 -17.08 57.99
N ALA A 195 38.72 -16.93 59.08
CA ALA A 195 37.92 -18.00 59.68
C ALA A 195 36.67 -18.33 58.85
N ALA A 196 36.08 -17.34 58.17
CA ALA A 196 34.94 -17.51 57.28
C ALA A 196 35.33 -17.95 55.85
N GLN A 197 36.63 -18.12 55.58
CA GLN A 197 37.11 -18.49 54.25
C GLN A 197 36.70 -19.95 53.95
N PRO A 198 35.86 -20.20 52.93
CA PRO A 198 35.44 -21.56 52.60
C PRO A 198 36.69 -22.38 52.26
N ARG A 199 36.88 -23.51 52.94
CA ARG A 199 37.95 -24.46 52.63
C ARG A 199 37.82 -24.85 51.16
N GLN A 200 38.83 -24.51 50.35
CA GLN A 200 38.86 -24.89 48.93
C GLN A 200 38.64 -26.40 48.80
N PRO A 201 37.64 -26.87 48.02
CA PRO A 201 37.54 -28.28 47.71
C PRO A 201 38.80 -28.70 46.96
N ARG A 202 39.43 -29.77 47.45
CA ARG A 202 40.60 -30.43 46.86
C ARG A 202 40.34 -30.65 45.37
N PRO A 203 41.25 -30.31 44.44
CA PRO A 203 41.06 -30.64 43.04
C PRO A 203 40.94 -32.16 42.94
N ALA A 204 39.76 -32.65 42.59
CA ALA A 204 39.60 -34.01 42.13
C ALA A 204 40.55 -34.16 40.93
N ARG A 205 41.49 -35.10 41.02
CA ARG A 205 42.28 -35.54 39.88
C ARG A 205 41.30 -35.83 38.75
N VAL A 206 41.37 -35.04 37.68
CA VAL A 206 40.73 -35.38 36.41
C VAL A 206 41.35 -36.69 35.97
N THR A 207 40.69 -37.81 36.27
CA THR A 207 40.98 -39.08 35.62
C THR A 207 40.56 -38.92 34.17
N ALA A 208 41.52 -39.15 33.27
CA ALA A 208 41.32 -39.12 31.83
C ALA A 208 40.00 -39.79 31.44
N ALA A 209 39.14 -39.06 30.73
CA ALA A 209 38.05 -39.67 29.99
C ALA A 209 38.66 -40.64 28.96
N PRO A 210 38.08 -41.83 28.76
CA PRO A 210 38.48 -42.68 27.64
C PRO A 210 38.22 -41.90 26.34
N SER A 211 39.26 -41.79 25.51
CA SER A 211 39.15 -41.24 24.18
C SER A 211 38.15 -42.08 23.40
N VAL A 212 36.96 -41.50 23.13
CA VAL A 212 36.01 -42.10 22.20
C VAL A 212 36.61 -41.96 20.82
N ALA A 213 37.01 -43.09 20.25
CA ALA A 213 37.42 -43.19 18.86
C ALA A 213 36.27 -42.74 17.96
N VAL A 214 36.49 -41.64 17.23
CA VAL A 214 35.66 -41.23 16.10
C VAL A 214 35.87 -42.29 15.00
N PRO A 215 34.84 -43.00 14.53
CA PRO A 215 34.99 -43.94 13.42
C PRO A 215 35.34 -43.15 12.14
N PRO A 216 36.20 -43.69 11.24
CA PRO A 216 36.46 -43.04 9.97
C PRO A 216 35.17 -42.97 9.15
N ALA A 217 34.89 -41.77 8.63
CA ALA A 217 33.78 -41.52 7.73
C ALA A 217 33.81 -42.50 6.55
N VAL A 218 32.72 -43.22 6.36
CA VAL A 218 32.47 -44.01 5.15
C VAL A 218 32.32 -43.02 3.99
N VAL A 219 33.26 -43.09 3.04
CA VAL A 219 33.20 -42.40 1.76
C VAL A 219 32.02 -42.98 0.96
N ALA A 220 30.97 -42.19 0.78
CA ALA A 220 29.92 -42.46 -0.21
C ALA A 220 30.37 -41.96 -1.60
N PRO A 221 30.01 -42.64 -2.70
CA PRO A 221 30.42 -42.24 -4.04
C PRO A 221 29.67 -40.97 -4.49
N ALA A 222 30.39 -40.16 -5.28
CA ALA A 222 29.98 -38.88 -5.81
C ALA A 222 28.65 -38.94 -6.60
N VAL A 223 27.73 -38.04 -6.26
CA VAL A 223 26.64 -37.60 -7.13
C VAL A 223 26.98 -36.18 -7.60
N ALA A 224 26.96 -35.99 -8.92
CA ALA A 224 27.32 -34.76 -9.59
C ALA A 224 26.39 -33.59 -9.22
N PRO A 225 26.90 -32.35 -9.03
CA PRO A 225 26.06 -31.17 -8.84
C PRO A 225 25.49 -30.67 -10.18
N PRO A 226 24.28 -30.07 -10.21
CA PRO A 226 23.81 -29.35 -11.40
C PRO A 226 24.61 -28.06 -11.57
N ALA A 227 24.95 -27.75 -12.82
CA ALA A 227 25.71 -26.57 -13.23
C ALA A 227 24.98 -25.27 -12.82
N VAL A 228 25.62 -24.47 -11.98
CA VAL A 228 25.27 -23.05 -11.76
C VAL A 228 26.18 -22.22 -12.67
N VAL A 229 25.60 -21.63 -13.71
CA VAL A 229 26.28 -20.63 -14.56
C VAL A 229 26.27 -19.31 -13.80
N VAL A 230 27.43 -18.92 -13.27
CA VAL A 230 27.67 -17.59 -12.72
C VAL A 230 28.00 -16.64 -13.88
N VAL A 231 27.15 -15.64 -14.10
CA VAL A 231 27.45 -14.51 -15.00
C VAL A 231 28.26 -13.50 -14.19
N PRO A 232 29.45 -13.05 -14.65
CA PRO A 232 30.21 -12.05 -13.93
C PRO A 232 29.58 -10.66 -14.06
N VAL A 233 29.38 -10.00 -12.91
CA VAL A 233 29.14 -8.56 -12.81
C VAL A 233 30.41 -7.85 -13.25
N ILE A 234 30.30 -7.02 -14.28
CA ILE A 234 31.39 -6.18 -14.78
C ILE A 234 31.31 -4.86 -14.00
N ASP A 235 32.36 -4.55 -13.26
CA ASP A 235 32.64 -3.21 -12.73
C ASP A 235 32.78 -2.24 -13.91
N ALA A 236 31.98 -1.17 -13.91
CA ALA A 236 32.18 -0.02 -14.78
C ALA A 236 32.42 1.21 -13.90
N GLU A 237 33.69 1.63 -13.88
CA GLU A 237 34.16 2.87 -13.29
C GLU A 237 33.40 4.09 -13.83
N THR A 238 33.19 5.03 -12.92
CA THR A 238 32.83 6.42 -13.17
C THR A 238 33.90 7.11 -14.02
N THR A 239 33.52 7.75 -15.11
CA THR A 239 34.29 8.86 -15.70
C THR A 239 33.32 9.87 -16.31
N GLU A 240 33.25 11.04 -15.68
CA GLU A 240 32.77 12.29 -16.24
C GLU A 240 33.80 12.86 -17.24
N ALA A 241 33.33 13.39 -18.37
CA ALA A 241 33.86 14.52 -19.15
C ALA A 241 33.06 14.56 -20.48
N ASP A 242 32.19 15.54 -20.71
CA ASP A 242 32.47 16.92 -21.19
C ASP A 242 32.83 17.01 -22.69
N ALA A 243 32.38 18.11 -23.31
CA ALA A 243 32.64 18.61 -24.67
C ALA A 243 31.88 17.91 -25.83
N THR A 244 30.75 18.45 -26.28
CA THR A 244 30.59 19.48 -27.34
C THR A 244 30.95 19.04 -28.76
N ASP A 245 30.07 19.44 -29.68
CA ASP A 245 30.33 19.84 -31.07
C ASP A 245 29.95 18.85 -32.18
N GLY A 246 29.44 19.40 -33.29
CA GLY A 246 29.50 18.73 -34.60
C GLY A 246 28.17 18.47 -35.33
N ARG A 247 27.39 19.52 -35.60
CA ARG A 247 26.36 19.55 -36.64
C ARG A 247 27.02 19.42 -38.03
N ALA A 248 26.68 18.41 -38.85
CA ALA A 248 26.70 18.46 -40.33
C ALA A 248 26.14 17.17 -41.01
N GLU A 249 25.01 17.30 -41.70
CA GLU A 249 24.58 16.52 -42.88
C GLU A 249 25.49 16.83 -44.11
N PRO A 250 25.27 16.28 -45.34
CA PRO A 250 24.86 14.93 -45.77
C PRO A 250 25.71 14.42 -46.99
N ALA A 251 25.62 13.13 -47.36
CA ALA A 251 25.84 12.67 -48.75
C ALA A 251 25.44 11.19 -48.95
N ALA A 252 24.54 10.96 -49.92
CA ALA A 252 24.22 9.64 -50.51
C ALA A 252 25.36 9.17 -51.46
N PRO A 253 25.39 7.93 -52.01
CA PRO A 253 24.38 7.43 -52.97
C PRO A 253 24.04 5.92 -52.90
N GLU A 254 22.99 5.56 -53.66
CA GLU A 254 22.33 4.25 -53.85
C GLU A 254 23.24 3.03 -54.14
N PRO A 255 22.76 1.79 -53.87
CA PRO A 255 23.23 0.61 -54.57
C PRO A 255 22.27 0.16 -55.69
N ARG A 256 22.82 0.03 -56.90
CA ARG A 256 22.30 -0.76 -58.02
C ARG A 256 22.58 -2.25 -57.81
N GLY A 257 21.63 -3.08 -58.20
CA GLY A 257 21.76 -4.51 -58.51
C GLY A 257 20.35 -5.08 -58.63
N ASP A 258 20.01 -5.98 -59.54
CA ASP A 258 20.65 -6.58 -60.70
C ASP A 258 19.49 -7.26 -61.48
N ASP A 259 19.77 -7.84 -62.64
CA ASP A 259 19.02 -8.90 -63.35
C ASP A 259 18.70 -8.56 -64.81
N GLY A 260 19.73 -8.84 -65.62
CA GLY A 260 19.54 -9.26 -67.00
C GLY A 260 19.08 -10.73 -67.07
N ALA A 261 18.04 -10.97 -67.87
CA ALA A 261 17.83 -12.23 -68.57
C ALA A 261 17.29 -11.92 -69.98
N ALA A 262 18.19 -12.00 -70.96
CA ALA A 262 17.95 -11.95 -72.40
C ALA A 262 17.47 -13.34 -72.92
N PRO A 263 17.34 -13.63 -74.24
CA PRO A 263 16.81 -12.84 -75.36
C PRO A 263 15.87 -13.64 -76.32
N ALA A 264 15.33 -12.90 -77.31
CA ALA A 264 15.30 -13.21 -78.76
C ALA A 264 14.29 -14.18 -79.44
N GLN A 265 13.71 -13.63 -80.53
CA GLN A 265 13.36 -14.24 -81.84
C GLN A 265 12.08 -15.11 -81.86
N SER A 266 11.15 -15.00 -82.81
CA SER A 266 11.12 -14.47 -84.19
C SER A 266 9.81 -13.76 -84.52
#